data_AF-A0A158JRI9-F1
#
_entry.id   AF-A0A158JRI9-F1
#
_cell.length_a   1.000
_cell.length_b   1.000
_cell.length_c   1.000
_cell.angle_alpha   90.00
_cell.angle_beta   90.00
_cell.angle_gamma   90.00
#
_symmetry.space_group_name_H-M   'P 1'
#
loop_
_entity.id
_entity.type
_entity.pdbx_description
1 polymer ?
#
loop_
_entity_poly.entity_id
_entity_poly.type
_entity_poly.pdbx_seq_one_letter_code
_entity_poly.pdbx_strand_id
1 'polypeptide(L)' 'MTLAVLRAASTHWLRHGYARTLVVDNAAPLPVAQQLLGHAWVQTTALYAKTDLAQTRTFVEGSFATRTQGKSQMA' A
#
# COMPACT_ATOMS: atom_id res chain seq x y z
N MET A 1 -29.34 1.02 -11.10
CA MET A 1 -28.95 1.26 -9.69
C MET A 1 -27.46 1.61 -9.51
N THR A 2 -26.57 1.29 -10.45
CA THR A 2 -25.10 1.47 -10.36
C THR A 2 -24.63 2.93 -10.37
N LEU A 3 -25.20 3.79 -11.21
CA LEU A 3 -24.79 5.19 -11.36
C LEU A 3 -25.05 6.04 -10.10
N ALA A 4 -26.10 5.76 -9.34
CA ALA A 4 -26.43 6.50 -8.12
C ALA A 4 -25.43 6.21 -6.98
N VAL A 5 -24.98 4.96 -6.86
CA VAL A 5 -23.97 4.54 -5.88
C VAL A 5 -22.62 5.19 -6.17
N LEU A 6 -22.22 5.28 -7.45
CA LEU A 6 -20.99 5.97 -7.84
C LEU A 6 -21.04 7.49 -7.59
N ARG A 7 -22.22 8.12 -7.69
CA ARG A 7 -22.41 9.53 -7.35
C ARG A 7 -22.39 9.80 -5.84
N ALA A 8 -22.83 8.84 -5.04
CA ALA A 8 -22.78 8.90 -3.57
C ALA A 8 -21.40 8.53 -3.02
N ALA A 9 -20.61 7.74 -3.75
CA ALA A 9 -19.23 7.44 -3.41
C ALA A 9 -18.39 8.71 -3.55
N SER A 10 -18.00 9.30 -2.43
CA SER A 10 -17.10 10.44 -2.46
C SER A 10 -15.74 10.03 -3.04
N THR A 11 -14.99 11.00 -3.54
CA THR A 11 -13.61 10.79 -4.05
C THR A 11 -12.71 10.07 -3.02
N HIS A 12 -13.02 10.21 -1.73
CA HIS A 12 -12.37 9.47 -0.66
C HIS A 12 -12.57 7.95 -0.73
N TRP A 13 -13.77 7.48 -1.08
CA TRP A 13 -14.10 6.05 -1.17
C TRP A 13 -13.37 5.38 -2.33
N LEU A 14 -13.29 6.07 -3.47
CA LEU A 14 -12.51 5.58 -4.63
C LEU A 14 -11.02 5.50 -4.30
N ARG A 15 -10.45 6.53 -3.66
CA ARG A 15 -9.06 6.50 -3.18
C ARG A 15 -8.84 5.35 -2.19
N HIS A 16 -9.80 5.10 -1.31
CA HIS A 16 -9.71 4.03 -0.32
C HIS A 16 -9.71 2.64 -0.97
N GLY A 17 -10.62 2.39 -1.92
CA GLY A 17 -10.66 1.14 -2.69
C GLY A 17 -9.38 0.90 -3.48
N TYR A 18 -8.89 1.94 -4.18
CA TYR A 18 -7.63 1.86 -4.92
C TYR A 18 -6.44 1.54 -4.02
N ALA A 19 -6.31 2.22 -2.88
CA ALA A 19 -5.24 1.97 -1.92
C ALA A 19 -5.29 0.56 -1.32
N ARG A 20 -6.49 0.04 -1.00
CA ARG A 20 -6.71 -1.34 -0.55
C ARG A 20 -6.22 -2.34 -1.59
N THR A 21 -6.60 -2.14 -2.85
CA THR A 21 -6.20 -3.04 -3.94
C THR A 21 -4.70 -3.05 -4.17
N LEU A 22 -4.03 -1.89 -4.10
CA LEU A 22 -2.57 -1.83 -4.21
C LEU A 22 -1.89 -2.59 -3.06
N VAL A 23 -2.26 -2.27 -1.82
CA VAL A 23 -1.51 -2.72 -0.64
C VAL A 23 -1.85 -4.15 -0.25
N VAL A 24 -3.12 -4.56 -0.36
CA VAL A 24 -3.58 -5.83 0.19
C VAL A 24 -3.79 -6.88 -0.89
N ASP A 25 -4.46 -6.53 -1.98
CA ASP A 25 -4.75 -7.51 -3.02
C ASP A 25 -3.52 -7.80 -3.90
N ASN A 26 -2.68 -6.78 -4.12
CA ASN A 26 -1.49 -6.88 -4.98
C ASN A 26 -0.16 -6.84 -4.23
N ALA A 27 -0.18 -6.72 -2.89
CA ALA A 27 1.01 -6.65 -2.04
C ALA A 27 2.08 -5.65 -2.54
N ALA A 28 1.66 -4.52 -3.12
CA ALA A 28 2.58 -3.52 -3.64
C ALA A 28 3.46 -2.97 -2.51
N PRO A 29 4.78 -2.80 -2.71
CA PRO A 29 5.65 -2.24 -1.69
C PRO A 29 5.13 -0.87 -1.21
N LEU A 30 5.13 -0.64 0.10
CA LEU A 30 4.63 0.63 0.68
C LEU A 30 5.23 1.89 0.05
N PRO A 31 6.53 1.96 -0.31
CA PRO A 31 7.07 3.12 -1.02
C PRO A 31 6.43 3.37 -2.38
N VAL A 32 6.08 2.31 -3.11
CA VAL A 32 5.40 2.39 -4.42
C VAL A 32 3.97 2.88 -4.21
N ALA A 33 3.23 2.28 -3.28
CA ALA A 33 1.87 2.70 -2.95
C ALA A 33 1.83 4.16 -2.46
N GLN A 34 2.82 4.60 -1.67
CA GLN A 34 2.94 5.99 -1.22
C GLN A 34 3.07 6.98 -2.38
N GLN A 35 3.93 6.68 -3.36
CA GLN A 35 4.12 7.52 -4.54
C GLN A 35 2.84 7.59 -5.38
N LEU A 36 2.20 6.44 -5.61
CA LEU A 36 0.94 6.37 -6.37
C LEU A 36 -0.23 7.10 -5.69
N LEU A 37 -0.24 7.15 -4.35
CA LEU A 37 -1.27 7.85 -3.57
C LEU A 37 -0.92 9.32 -3.31
N GLY A 38 0.30 9.76 -3.61
CA GLY A 38 0.77 11.12 -3.37
C GLY A 38 0.89 11.47 -1.88
N HIS A 39 1.14 10.48 -1.02
CA HIS A 39 1.29 10.73 0.42
C HIS A 39 2.69 11.25 0.74
N ALA A 40 2.76 12.33 1.53
CA ALA A 40 4.01 12.87 2.03
C ALA A 40 4.70 11.95 3.05
N TRP A 41 3.95 11.07 3.70
CA TRP A 41 4.41 10.19 4.78
C TRP A 41 3.99 8.75 4.49
N VAL A 42 4.89 7.78 4.72
CA VAL A 42 4.58 6.36 4.48
C VAL A 42 3.56 5.81 5.48
N GLN A 43 3.51 6.40 6.67
CA GLN A 43 2.62 6.00 7.76
C GLN A 43 1.14 6.12 7.37
N THR A 44 0.77 7.16 6.62
CA THR A 44 -0.61 7.32 6.11
C THR A 44 -0.96 6.26 5.07
N THR A 45 0.01 5.74 4.31
CA THR A 45 -0.20 4.60 3.40
C THR A 45 -0.29 3.28 4.16
N ALA A 46 0.53 3.09 5.20
CA ALA A 46 0.53 1.88 6.01
C ALA A 46 -0.82 1.60 6.70
N LEU A 47 -1.64 2.63 6.93
CA LEU A 47 -3.01 2.47 7.46
C LEU A 47 -3.93 1.63 6.55
N TYR A 48 -3.61 1.48 5.26
CA TYR A 48 -4.35 0.61 4.34
C TYR A 48 -3.96 -0.85 4.42
N ALA A 49 -2.79 -1.17 5.01
CA ALA A 49 -2.34 -2.53 5.25
C ALA A 49 -3.09 -3.23 6.39
N LYS A 50 -4.19 -2.63 6.89
CA LYS A 50 -4.95 -3.05 8.08
C LYS A 50 -5.36 -4.53 8.01
N THR A 51 -4.52 -5.30 8.67
CA THR A 51 -4.77 -6.53 9.39
C THR A 51 -4.01 -6.38 10.73
N ASP A 52 -4.06 -7.37 11.62
CA ASP A 52 -3.47 -7.31 12.98
C ASP A 52 -2.10 -6.58 13.02
N LEU A 53 -1.80 -5.89 14.12
CA LEU A 53 -0.60 -5.05 14.30
C LEU A 53 0.70 -5.82 13.93
N ALA A 54 0.73 -7.11 14.23
CA ALA A 54 1.79 -8.03 13.80
C ALA A 54 1.89 -8.19 12.27
N GLN A 55 0.76 -8.35 11.58
CA GLN A 55 0.69 -8.47 10.12
C GLN A 55 1.06 -7.17 9.41
N THR A 56 0.65 -6.02 9.97
CA THR A 56 1.08 -4.71 9.46
C THR A 56 2.61 -4.55 9.58
N ARG A 57 3.20 -4.97 10.70
CA ARG A 57 4.65 -4.92 10.91
C ARG A 57 5.42 -5.82 9.94
N THR A 58 5.02 -7.08 9.80
CA THR A 58 5.64 -8.01 8.84
C THR A 58 5.55 -7.49 7.41
N PHE A 59 4.41 -6.91 7.03
CA PHE A 59 4.24 -6.30 5.70
C PHE A 59 5.14 -5.08 5.48
N VAL A 60 5.26 -4.21 6.49
CA VAL A 60 6.20 -3.07 6.46
C VAL A 60 7.61 -3.58 6.29
N GLU A 61 8.07 -4.50 7.13
CA GLU A 61 9.44 -5.03 7.09
C GLU A 61 9.75 -5.71 5.74
N GLY A 62 8.82 -6.49 5.19
CA GLY A 62 8.95 -7.10 3.86
C GLY A 62 8.98 -6.10 2.71
N SER A 63 8.27 -4.98 2.81
CA SER A 63 8.21 -3.94 1.78
C SER A 63 9.54 -3.19 1.57
N PHE A 64 10.47 -3.27 2.53
CA PHE A 64 11.75 -2.54 2.50
C PHE A 64 12.98 -3.45 2.33
N ALA A 65 12.82 -4.79 2.35
CA ALA A 65 13.93 -5.74 2.35
C ALA A 65 14.69 -5.88 1.00
N THR A 66 14.17 -5.34 -0.11
CA THR A 66 14.68 -5.64 -1.46
C THR A 66 15.97 -4.92 -1.88
N ARG A 67 16.67 -4.18 -1.00
CA ARG A 67 17.91 -3.44 -1.39
C ARG A 67 19.24 -4.07 -0.94
N THR A 68 19.26 -5.19 -0.21
CA THR A 68 20.51 -5.75 0.35
C THR A 68 21.13 -6.93 -0.41
N GLN A 69 20.43 -7.57 -1.35
CA GLN A 69 20.98 -8.74 -2.07
C GLN A 69 21.54 -8.40 -3.47
N GLY A 70 22.56 -7.53 -3.52
CA GLY A 70 23.21 -7.14 -4.78
C GLY A 70 24.72 -6.99 -4.75
N LYS A 71 25.43 -7.47 -3.71
CA LYS A 71 26.89 -7.25 -3.57
C LYS A 71 27.73 -8.45 -3.11
N SER A 72 27.25 -9.69 -3.24
CA SER A 72 28.01 -10.86 -2.76
C SER A 72 28.03 -12.03 -3.75
N GLN A 73 28.30 -11.77 -5.03
CA GLN A 73 28.69 -12.78 -6.02
C GLN A 73 29.65 -12.16 -7.05
N MET A 74 30.79 -11.64 -6.62
CA MET A 74 31.98 -11.38 -7.45
C MET A 74 33.20 -11.21 -6.53
N ALA A 75 33.76 -12.32 -6.07
CA ALA A 75 35.14 -12.47 -5.62
C ALA A 75 35.43 -13.95 -5.43
#